data_AF-A0A6S6T428-F1
#
_entry.id   AF-A0A6S6T428-F1
#
_cell.length_a   1.000
_cell.length_b   1.000
_cell.length_c   1.000
_cell.angle_alpha   90.00
_cell.angle_beta   90.00
_cell.angle_gamma   90.00
#
_symmetry.space_group_name_H-M   'P 1'
#
loop_
_entity.id
_entity.type
_entity.pdbx_description
1 polymer ?
#
loop_
_entity_poly.entity_id
_entity_poly.type
_entity_poly.pdbx_seq_one_letter_code
_entity_poly.pdbx_strand_id
1 'polypeptide(L)'
;MNNSIEVLKKYSLPLFALHLFLIVTGSLWPRLSRHYQKGEISSGQMPKEGDNFKMVNGPIVYRLEDGKRRPYKSEQAFFNTIGNKPFDTPYEQGGILICDKVVVLALAIGNYMPKKAGGQGEAYTPKGTWEQLKRGIFRIDKMGHFFAYTVLAILLLIVLERYRRPYFMIKHLFVLVFGIIFGGVIEQLQFEYVPGRNKELLDLLFNTLGVLVGIWIYKRWFFCPNEGTPSIKMLEKQ
;
A
#
# COMPACT_ATOMS: atom_id res chain seq x y z
N MET A 1 33.03 3.10 -25.42
CA MET A 1 32.46 4.31 -24.78
C MET A 1 31.19 4.81 -25.47
N ASN A 2 31.12 4.84 -26.81
CA ASN A 2 29.96 5.38 -27.55
C ASN A 2 28.63 4.69 -27.24
N ASN A 3 28.62 3.36 -27.09
CA ASN A 3 27.40 2.59 -26.82
C ASN A 3 26.74 2.95 -25.47
N SER A 4 27.55 3.30 -24.45
CA SER A 4 27.04 3.68 -23.13
C SER A 4 26.35 5.04 -23.15
N ILE A 5 26.82 5.96 -24.01
CA ILE A 5 26.25 7.31 -24.16
C ILE A 5 24.94 7.26 -24.93
N GLU A 6 24.83 6.41 -25.96
CA GLU A 6 23.56 6.22 -26.69
C GLU A 6 22.47 5.61 -25.83
N VAL A 7 22.81 4.60 -25.02
CA VAL A 7 21.87 4.00 -24.06
C VAL A 7 21.40 5.06 -23.04
N LEU A 8 22.31 5.88 -22.53
CA LEU A 8 21.97 6.98 -21.61
C LEU A 8 21.02 7.98 -22.26
N LYS A 9 21.29 8.41 -23.50
CA LYS A 9 20.40 9.31 -24.23
C LYS A 9 19.03 8.69 -24.48
N LYS A 10 18.98 7.43 -24.93
CA LYS A 10 17.74 6.70 -25.25
C LYS A 10 16.80 6.56 -24.05
N TYR A 11 17.34 6.32 -22.85
CA TYR A 11 16.52 6.09 -21.66
C TYR A 11 16.45 7.27 -20.68
N SER A 12 17.22 8.34 -20.91
CA SER A 12 17.22 9.53 -20.03
C SER A 12 15.83 10.17 -19.91
N LEU A 13 15.12 10.34 -21.02
CA LEU A 13 13.80 10.97 -21.05
C LEU A 13 12.70 10.12 -20.38
N PRO A 14 12.53 8.82 -20.67
CA PRO A 14 11.52 8.00 -19.99
C PRO A 14 11.85 7.79 -18.50
N LEU A 15 13.12 7.69 -18.11
CA LEU A 15 13.51 7.63 -16.70
C LEU A 15 13.20 8.95 -15.99
N PHE A 16 13.46 10.09 -16.62
CA PHE A 16 13.12 11.41 -16.08
C PHE A 16 11.60 11.58 -15.93
N ALA A 17 10.83 11.18 -16.95
CA ALA A 17 9.37 11.22 -16.90
C ALA A 17 8.80 10.31 -15.79
N LEU A 18 9.36 9.10 -15.63
CA LEU A 18 8.99 8.18 -14.54
C LEU A 18 9.33 8.78 -13.17
N HIS A 19 10.51 9.42 -13.05
CA HIS A 19 10.93 10.06 -11.81
C HIS A 19 10.02 11.24 -11.45
N LEU A 20 9.67 12.09 -12.43
CA LEU A 20 8.74 13.19 -12.25
C LEU A 20 7.35 12.67 -11.86
N PHE A 21 6.87 11.61 -12.51
CA PHE A 21 5.61 10.95 -12.17
C PHE A 21 5.62 10.41 -10.73
N LEU A 22 6.71 9.78 -10.30
CA LEU A 22 6.88 9.28 -8.93
C LEU A 22 6.91 10.42 -7.90
N ILE A 23 7.56 11.54 -8.21
CA ILE A 23 7.57 12.74 -7.35
C ILE A 23 6.18 13.35 -7.25
N VAL A 24 5.46 13.49 -8.37
CA VAL A 24 4.11 14.06 -8.39
C VAL A 24 3.12 13.15 -7.67
N THR A 25 3.13 11.85 -7.97
CA THR A 25 2.23 10.89 -7.31
C THR A 25 2.58 10.68 -5.84
N GLY A 26 3.88 10.64 -5.49
CA GLY A 26 4.36 10.55 -4.12
C GLY A 26 4.07 11.81 -3.29
N SER A 27 4.13 13.00 -3.88
CA SER A 27 3.77 14.27 -3.20
C SER A 27 2.26 14.47 -3.10
N LEU A 28 1.47 13.88 -4.01
CA LEU A 28 0.01 13.83 -3.93
C LEU A 28 -0.49 12.70 -3.02
N TRP A 29 0.36 11.71 -2.69
CA TRP A 29 0.00 10.57 -1.84
C TRP A 29 -0.58 10.96 -0.48
N PRO A 30 -0.02 11.94 0.28
CA PRO A 30 -0.63 12.39 1.53
C PRO A 30 -1.98 13.09 1.34
N ARG A 31 -2.26 13.61 0.13
CA ARG A 31 -3.51 14.29 -0.18
C ARG A 31 -4.59 13.32 -0.66
N LEU A 32 -4.22 12.29 -1.43
CA LEU A 32 -5.10 11.30 -2.05
C LEU A 32 -5.39 10.09 -1.16
N SER A 33 -4.45 9.64 -0.33
CA SER A 33 -4.65 8.53 0.62
C SER A 33 -5.61 8.87 1.78
N ARG A 34 -6.16 10.09 1.80
CA ARG A 34 -7.13 10.53 2.79
C ARG A 34 -8.51 9.95 2.52
N HIS A 35 -8.66 8.66 2.74
CA HIS A 35 -9.94 8.11 3.19
C HIS A 35 -10.17 8.54 4.64
N TYR A 36 -10.45 9.83 4.82
CA TYR A 36 -11.00 10.33 6.06
C TYR A 36 -12.47 10.59 5.83
N GLN A 37 -13.29 10.06 6.74
CA GLN A 37 -14.63 10.57 7.00
C GLN A 37 -14.61 12.10 6.80
N LYS A 38 -15.46 12.61 5.89
CA LYS A 38 -15.80 14.03 5.82
C LYS A 38 -16.69 14.40 7.01
N GLY A 39 -16.26 14.06 8.23
CA GLY A 39 -16.84 14.63 9.43
C GLY A 39 -16.32 16.04 9.57
N GLU A 40 -17.19 16.98 9.94
CA GLU A 40 -16.74 18.29 10.37
C GLU A 40 -15.74 18.09 11.51
N ILE A 41 -14.57 18.72 11.39
CA ILE A 41 -13.59 18.71 12.47
C ILE A 41 -14.27 19.42 13.63
N SER A 42 -14.55 18.70 14.72
CA SER A 42 -15.08 19.30 15.94
C SER A 42 -13.94 20.06 16.63
N SER A 43 -13.53 21.20 16.04
CA SER A 43 -12.38 21.97 16.51
C SER A 43 -12.61 22.36 17.97
N GLY A 44 -11.78 21.84 18.87
CA GLY A 44 -11.84 22.14 20.30
C GLY A 44 -12.79 21.28 21.15
N GLN A 45 -13.54 20.34 20.57
CA GLN A 45 -14.37 19.44 21.38
C GLN A 45 -13.52 18.34 22.02
N MET A 46 -13.56 18.26 23.35
CA MET A 46 -12.96 17.15 24.10
C MET A 46 -13.84 15.90 24.02
N PRO A 47 -13.26 14.71 23.75
CA PRO A 47 -14.01 13.46 23.83
C PRO A 47 -14.48 13.21 25.27
N LYS A 48 -15.67 12.65 25.42
CA LYS A 48 -16.26 12.25 26.69
C LYS A 48 -15.95 10.79 27.00
N GLU A 49 -16.07 10.41 28.26
CA GLU A 49 -15.88 9.03 28.70
C GLU A 49 -16.82 8.09 27.90
N GLY A 50 -16.25 7.05 27.29
CA GLY A 50 -16.94 6.13 26.40
C GLY A 50 -16.93 6.50 24.91
N ASP A 51 -16.54 7.73 24.55
CA ASP A 51 -16.52 8.17 23.16
C ASP A 51 -15.46 7.44 22.34
N ASN A 52 -15.81 7.17 21.09
CA ASN A 52 -14.85 6.81 20.05
C ASN A 52 -14.36 8.08 19.36
N PHE A 53 -13.05 8.24 19.23
CA PHE A 53 -12.46 9.42 18.61
C PHE A 53 -11.16 9.07 17.88
N LYS A 54 -10.76 9.90 16.93
CA LYS A 54 -9.48 9.77 16.24
C LYS A 54 -8.85 11.11 15.95
N MET A 55 -7.55 11.11 15.72
CA MET A 55 -6.85 12.30 15.22
C MET A 55 -7.31 12.63 13.81
N VAL A 56 -7.41 13.91 13.49
CA VAL A 56 -7.44 14.39 12.11
C VAL A 56 -6.25 13.76 11.37
N ASN A 57 -6.53 13.06 10.27
CA ASN A 57 -5.53 12.31 9.50
C ASN A 57 -4.82 11.16 10.24
N GLY A 58 -5.33 10.68 11.39
CA GLY A 58 -4.82 9.50 12.09
C GLY A 58 -5.61 8.21 11.80
N PRO A 59 -4.94 7.08 11.48
CA PRO A 59 -5.63 5.82 11.16
C PRO A 59 -6.18 5.09 12.40
N ILE A 60 -5.69 5.45 13.58
CA ILE A 60 -6.03 4.78 14.83
C ILE A 60 -7.27 5.43 15.44
N VAL A 61 -8.29 4.62 15.70
CA VAL A 61 -9.42 4.99 16.54
C VAL A 61 -9.07 4.69 18.00
N TYR A 62 -9.43 5.61 18.87
CA TYR A 62 -9.29 5.51 20.32
C TYR A 62 -10.68 5.46 20.95
N ARG A 63 -10.78 4.82 22.10
CA ARG A 63 -11.90 5.00 23.03
C ARG A 63 -11.40 5.70 24.28
N LEU A 64 -12.15 6.66 24.81
CA LEU A 64 -11.82 7.26 26.10
C LEU A 64 -12.37 6.34 27.20
N GLU A 65 -11.48 5.73 27.99
CA GLU A 65 -11.87 4.95 29.16
C GLU A 65 -10.90 5.23 30.32
N ASP A 66 -11.44 5.37 31.52
CA ASP A 66 -10.70 5.66 32.75
C ASP A 66 -9.84 6.93 32.60
N GLY A 67 -10.32 7.93 31.86
CA GLY A 67 -9.59 9.17 31.54
C GLY A 67 -8.37 8.97 30.62
N LYS A 68 -8.19 7.78 30.04
CA LYS A 68 -7.08 7.43 29.15
C LYS A 68 -7.59 7.15 27.74
N ARG A 69 -6.83 7.56 26.73
CA ARG A 69 -7.10 7.16 25.34
C ARG A 69 -6.61 5.74 25.10
N ARG A 70 -7.52 4.84 24.73
CA ARG A 70 -7.20 3.44 24.50
C ARG A 70 -7.30 3.11 23.02
N PRO A 71 -6.19 2.77 22.34
CA PRO A 71 -6.21 2.49 20.91
C PRO A 71 -6.89 1.14 20.62
N TYR A 72 -7.71 1.07 19.58
CA TYR A 72 -8.15 -0.22 19.04
C TYR A 72 -6.99 -0.90 18.29
N LYS A 73 -6.84 -2.23 18.46
CA LYS A 73 -5.79 -2.99 17.75
C LYS A 73 -5.97 -3.00 16.23
N SER A 74 -7.22 -3.01 15.77
CA SER A 74 -7.61 -3.07 14.36
C SER A 74 -9.04 -2.56 14.18
N GLU A 75 -9.45 -2.32 12.93
CA GLU A 75 -10.86 -2.01 12.61
C GLU A 75 -11.81 -3.11 13.09
N GLN A 76 -11.40 -4.37 12.97
CA GLN A 76 -12.18 -5.50 13.46
C GLN A 76 -12.34 -5.46 14.98
N ALA A 77 -11.30 -5.06 15.73
CA ALA A 77 -11.40 -4.87 17.18
C ALA A 77 -12.39 -3.75 17.54
N PHE A 78 -12.45 -2.69 16.74
CA PHE A 78 -13.44 -1.63 16.87
C PHE A 78 -14.86 -2.17 16.62
N PHE A 79 -15.11 -2.86 15.50
CA PHE A 79 -16.44 -3.38 15.18
C PHE A 79 -16.89 -4.53 16.08
N ASN A 80 -15.96 -5.26 16.70
CA ASN A 80 -16.29 -6.28 17.69
C ASN A 80 -16.61 -5.68 19.08
N THR A 81 -16.45 -4.36 19.28
CA THR A 81 -16.80 -3.75 20.57
C THR A 81 -18.28 -3.37 20.59
N ILE A 82 -19.01 -3.82 21.61
CA ILE A 82 -20.45 -3.56 21.76
C ILE A 82 -20.71 -2.04 21.79
N GLY A 83 -21.73 -1.62 21.03
CA GLY A 83 -22.16 -0.22 20.93
C GLY A 83 -21.38 0.62 19.93
N ASN A 84 -20.30 0.10 19.32
CA ASN A 84 -19.60 0.82 18.27
C ASN A 84 -20.41 0.84 16.97
N LYS A 85 -20.56 2.04 16.40
CA LYS A 85 -21.31 2.29 15.16
C LYS A 85 -20.39 2.28 13.92
N PRO A 86 -20.94 2.09 12.71
CA PRO A 86 -20.20 2.24 11.46
C PRO A 86 -19.39 3.54 11.36
N PHE A 87 -18.24 3.50 10.69
CA PHE A 87 -17.40 4.68 10.44
C PHE A 87 -18.10 5.76 9.60
N ASP A 88 -19.29 5.58 9.07
CA ASP A 88 -20.04 6.66 8.41
C ASP A 88 -21.15 7.25 9.28
N THR A 89 -21.26 6.81 10.54
CA THR A 89 -22.25 7.32 11.49
C THR A 89 -21.82 8.72 11.98
N PRO A 90 -22.71 9.74 11.94
CA PRO A 90 -22.44 11.04 12.56
C PRO A 90 -22.11 10.91 14.04
N TYR A 91 -21.27 11.82 14.56
CA TYR A 91 -20.84 11.73 15.96
C TYR A 91 -22.02 11.84 16.94
N GLU A 92 -23.01 12.68 16.62
CA GLU A 92 -24.24 12.88 17.40
C GLU A 92 -25.06 11.58 17.54
N GLN A 93 -24.83 10.60 16.66
CA GLN A 93 -25.49 9.30 16.64
C GLN A 93 -24.61 8.17 17.19
N GLY A 94 -23.51 8.50 17.88
CA GLY A 94 -22.55 7.55 18.43
C GLY A 94 -21.42 7.16 17.46
N GLY A 95 -21.18 8.00 16.44
CA GLY A 95 -20.06 7.88 15.51
C GLY A 95 -18.68 8.19 16.13
N ILE A 96 -17.70 8.43 15.26
CA ILE A 96 -16.32 8.73 15.69
C ILE A 96 -16.10 10.25 15.68
N LEU A 97 -15.71 10.81 16.83
CA LEU A 97 -15.29 12.20 16.95
C LEU A 97 -13.94 12.41 16.25
N ILE A 98 -13.85 13.40 15.35
CA ILE A 98 -12.59 13.76 14.69
C ILE A 98 -11.96 14.92 15.46
N CYS A 99 -10.92 14.62 16.23
CA CYS A 99 -10.25 15.56 17.12
C CYS A 99 -8.93 16.08 16.54
N ASP A 100 -8.58 17.31 16.90
CA ASP A 100 -7.23 17.84 16.66
C ASP A 100 -6.16 17.01 17.37
N LYS A 101 -4.96 16.98 16.77
CA LYS A 101 -3.81 16.25 17.32
C LYS A 101 -3.51 16.65 18.77
N VAL A 102 -3.64 17.94 19.11
CA VAL A 102 -3.38 18.45 20.46
C VAL A 102 -4.34 17.84 21.48
N VAL A 103 -5.65 17.78 21.15
CA VAL A 103 -6.69 17.18 21.99
C VAL A 103 -6.39 15.70 22.25
N VAL A 104 -6.09 14.95 21.19
CA VAL A 104 -5.82 13.52 21.33
C VAL A 104 -4.53 13.26 22.11
N LEU A 105 -3.47 14.02 21.87
CA LEU A 105 -2.19 13.82 22.55
C LEU A 105 -2.19 14.30 24.01
N ALA A 106 -3.10 15.20 24.40
CA ALA A 106 -3.26 15.62 25.79
C ALA A 106 -3.75 14.49 26.71
N LEU A 107 -4.42 13.48 26.15
CA LEU A 107 -4.93 12.33 26.89
C LEU A 107 -3.83 11.26 27.06
N ALA A 108 -3.64 10.81 28.30
CA ALA A 108 -2.69 9.74 28.62
C ALA A 108 -3.04 8.46 27.86
N ILE A 109 -2.03 7.79 27.31
CA ILE A 109 -2.23 6.55 26.57
C ILE A 109 -2.53 5.39 27.54
N GLY A 110 -3.60 4.66 27.25
CA GLY A 110 -3.96 3.43 27.93
C GLY A 110 -3.60 2.19 27.11
N ASN A 111 -3.84 1.01 27.69
CA ASN A 111 -3.67 -0.26 26.99
C ASN A 111 -4.64 -0.38 25.81
N TYR A 112 -4.27 -1.21 24.83
CA TYR A 112 -5.11 -1.48 23.66
C TYR A 112 -6.51 -2.02 24.05
N MET A 113 -7.48 -1.77 23.16
CA MET A 113 -8.85 -2.28 23.22
C MET A 113 -9.06 -3.46 22.24
N PRO A 114 -9.93 -4.41 22.59
CA PRO A 114 -10.65 -4.56 23.88
C PRO A 114 -9.80 -5.21 25.00
N LYS A 115 -10.14 -4.96 26.29
CA LYS A 115 -9.49 -5.58 27.48
C LYS A 115 -9.65 -7.11 27.52
N LYS A 116 -10.78 -7.63 27.03
CA LYS A 116 -11.09 -9.06 26.81
C LYS A 116 -11.79 -9.19 25.44
N ALA A 117 -11.45 -10.20 24.65
CA ALA A 117 -12.19 -10.51 23.43
C ALA A 117 -13.57 -11.07 23.83
N GLY A 118 -14.63 -10.29 23.74
CA GLY A 118 -15.92 -10.71 24.29
C GLY A 118 -17.02 -9.69 24.06
N GLY A 119 -17.57 -9.73 22.86
CA GLY A 119 -18.70 -8.93 22.40
C GLY A 119 -18.72 -9.02 20.88
N GLN A 120 -19.89 -9.19 20.28
CA GLN A 120 -20.09 -8.83 18.88
C GLN A 120 -20.69 -7.43 18.93
N GLY A 121 -20.03 -6.43 18.34
CA GLY A 121 -20.67 -5.14 18.10
C GLY A 121 -21.81 -5.30 17.08
N GLU A 122 -22.54 -4.22 16.80
CA GLU A 122 -23.57 -4.26 15.75
C GLU A 122 -22.91 -4.79 14.47
N ALA A 123 -23.47 -5.87 13.91
CA ALA A 123 -22.93 -6.47 12.70
C ALA A 123 -22.95 -5.39 11.61
N TYR A 124 -21.78 -4.86 11.27
CA TYR A 124 -21.63 -4.03 10.09
C TYR A 124 -21.97 -4.92 8.90
N THR A 125 -23.19 -4.80 8.38
CA THR A 125 -23.57 -5.41 7.12
C THR A 125 -22.90 -4.58 6.04
N PRO A 126 -21.81 -5.08 5.46
CA PRO A 126 -21.07 -4.26 4.55
C PRO A 126 -21.93 -4.11 3.28
N LYS A 127 -22.05 -2.88 2.75
CA LYS A 127 -22.80 -2.60 1.49
C LYS A 127 -22.40 -3.66 0.44
N GLY A 128 -23.35 -4.12 -0.37
CA GLY A 128 -23.30 -5.38 -1.15
C GLY A 128 -21.94 -5.80 -1.71
N THR A 129 -21.68 -7.10 -1.81
CA THR A 129 -20.38 -7.74 -2.13
C THR A 129 -19.58 -7.05 -3.24
N TRP A 130 -20.24 -6.56 -4.29
CA TRP A 130 -19.63 -5.81 -5.38
C TRP A 130 -19.02 -4.46 -4.96
N GLU A 131 -19.67 -3.71 -4.08
CA GLU A 131 -19.16 -2.44 -3.55
C GLU A 131 -18.01 -2.63 -2.57
N GLN A 132 -17.98 -3.76 -1.85
CA GLN A 132 -16.82 -4.16 -1.04
C GLN A 132 -15.65 -4.56 -1.91
N LEU A 133 -15.89 -5.35 -2.95
CA LEU A 133 -14.86 -5.77 -3.90
C LEU A 133 -14.27 -4.54 -4.60
N LYS A 134 -15.13 -3.63 -5.07
CA LYS A 134 -14.72 -2.39 -5.73
C LYS A 134 -13.91 -1.50 -4.79
N ARG A 135 -14.38 -1.28 -3.56
CA ARG A 135 -13.60 -0.53 -2.55
C ARG A 135 -12.32 -1.25 -2.13
N GLY A 136 -12.32 -2.57 -2.12
CA GLY A 136 -11.17 -3.40 -1.77
C GLY A 136 -10.08 -3.37 -2.84
N ILE A 137 -10.45 -3.48 -4.12
CA ILE A 137 -9.55 -3.50 -5.29
C ILE A 137 -9.06 -2.10 -5.64
N PHE A 138 -9.94 -1.10 -5.65
CA PHE A 138 -9.60 0.29 -6.02
C PHE A 138 -9.24 1.15 -4.81
N ARG A 139 -8.96 0.52 -3.66
CA ARG A 139 -8.41 1.23 -2.51
C ARG A 139 -7.04 1.80 -2.92
N ILE A 140 -6.83 3.08 -2.66
CA ILE A 140 -5.65 3.82 -3.15
C ILE A 140 -4.33 3.17 -2.66
N ASP A 141 -4.34 2.58 -1.47
CA ASP A 141 -3.19 1.83 -0.96
C ASP A 141 -2.85 0.61 -1.84
N LYS A 142 -3.85 -0.14 -2.31
CA LYS A 142 -3.66 -1.31 -3.18
C LYS A 142 -3.09 -0.96 -4.55
N MET A 143 -3.53 0.18 -5.11
CA MET A 143 -2.95 0.72 -6.34
C MET A 143 -1.50 1.17 -6.14
N GLY A 144 -1.17 1.69 -4.95
CA GLY A 144 0.22 1.99 -4.57
C GLY A 144 1.10 0.75 -4.55
N HIS A 145 0.62 -0.35 -3.94
CA HIS A 145 1.30 -1.65 -3.95
C HIS A 145 1.58 -2.13 -5.38
N PHE A 146 0.55 -2.16 -6.22
CA PHE A 146 0.71 -2.52 -7.63
C PHE A 146 1.77 -1.68 -8.34
N PHE A 147 1.66 -0.35 -8.27
CA PHE A 147 2.55 0.54 -9.01
C PHE A 147 4.00 0.49 -8.50
N ALA A 148 4.19 0.46 -7.18
CA ALA A 148 5.51 0.37 -6.57
C ALA A 148 6.25 -0.90 -7.02
N TYR A 149 5.56 -2.04 -7.04
CA TYR A 149 6.16 -3.31 -7.45
C TYR A 149 6.34 -3.43 -8.96
N THR A 150 5.51 -2.76 -9.78
CA THR A 150 5.77 -2.60 -11.22
C THR A 150 7.07 -1.84 -11.47
N VAL A 151 7.27 -0.71 -10.81
CA VAL A 151 8.50 0.08 -10.94
C VAL A 151 9.71 -0.69 -10.43
N LEU A 152 9.59 -1.37 -9.29
CA LEU A 152 10.65 -2.23 -8.74
C LEU A 152 11.09 -3.29 -9.75
N ALA A 153 10.16 -4.01 -10.37
CA ALA A 153 10.47 -5.05 -11.34
C ALA A 153 11.19 -4.50 -12.58
N ILE A 154 10.76 -3.34 -13.10
CA ILE A 154 11.43 -2.67 -14.24
C ILE A 154 12.86 -2.28 -13.86
N LEU A 155 13.06 -1.65 -12.70
CA LEU A 155 14.38 -1.21 -12.24
C LEU A 155 15.34 -2.39 -12.02
N LEU A 156 14.85 -3.48 -11.41
CA LEU A 156 15.65 -4.70 -11.23
C LEU A 156 16.07 -5.27 -12.58
N LEU A 157 15.17 -5.33 -13.57
CA LEU A 157 15.51 -5.84 -14.90
C LEU A 157 16.53 -4.95 -15.62
N ILE A 158 16.40 -3.61 -15.54
CA ILE A 158 17.39 -2.67 -16.10
C ILE A 158 18.78 -2.94 -15.50
N VAL A 159 18.86 -3.13 -14.17
CA VAL A 159 20.12 -3.40 -13.47
C VAL A 159 20.67 -4.76 -13.87
N LEU A 160 19.86 -5.81 -13.87
CA LEU A 160 20.26 -7.18 -14.24
C LEU A 160 20.68 -7.30 -15.71
N GLU A 161 20.19 -6.42 -16.58
CA GLU A 161 20.61 -6.38 -17.98
C GLU A 161 22.03 -5.86 -18.16
N ARG A 162 22.50 -5.00 -17.25
CA ARG A 162 23.88 -4.50 -17.26
C ARG A 162 24.89 -5.57 -16.88
N TYR A 163 24.49 -6.61 -16.17
CA TYR A 163 25.36 -7.73 -15.80
C TYR A 163 25.34 -8.82 -16.88
N ARG A 164 26.53 -9.16 -17.40
CA ARG A 164 26.71 -10.23 -18.39
C ARG A 164 26.45 -11.59 -17.71
N ARG A 165 25.54 -12.39 -18.30
CA ARG A 165 25.22 -13.79 -17.98
C ARG A 165 24.41 -14.02 -16.69
N PRO A 166 23.09 -13.78 -16.75
CA PRO A 166 22.20 -14.95 -16.66
C PRO A 166 21.39 -15.17 -17.95
N TYR A 167 20.98 -16.42 -18.19
CA TYR A 167 19.99 -16.76 -19.22
C TYR A 167 18.74 -15.90 -19.04
N PHE A 168 18.15 -15.45 -20.15
CA PHE A 168 17.02 -14.51 -20.18
C PHE A 168 15.86 -14.92 -19.25
N MET A 169 15.50 -16.21 -19.22
CA MET A 169 14.42 -16.70 -18.35
C MET A 169 14.79 -16.63 -16.86
N ILE A 170 16.06 -16.83 -16.52
CA ILE A 170 16.53 -16.82 -15.12
C ILE A 170 16.39 -15.41 -14.54
N LYS A 171 16.68 -14.36 -15.31
CA LYS A 171 16.52 -12.96 -14.85
C LYS A 171 15.06 -12.65 -14.47
N HIS A 172 14.11 -13.02 -15.33
CA HIS A 172 12.70 -12.75 -15.10
C HIS A 172 12.14 -13.58 -13.95
N LEU A 173 12.53 -14.86 -13.86
CA LEU A 173 12.16 -15.73 -12.75
C LEU A 173 12.72 -15.19 -11.42
N PHE A 174 13.98 -14.74 -11.42
CA PHE A 174 14.59 -14.10 -10.26
C PHE A 174 13.81 -12.87 -9.83
N VAL A 175 13.48 -11.95 -10.74
CA VAL A 175 12.70 -10.74 -10.41
C VAL A 175 11.31 -11.09 -9.87
N LEU A 176 10.65 -12.11 -10.42
CA LEU A 176 9.36 -12.58 -9.93
C LEU A 176 9.47 -13.12 -8.49
N VAL A 177 10.39 -14.06 -8.26
CA VAL A 177 10.58 -14.69 -6.94
C VAL A 177 11.03 -13.65 -5.91
N PHE A 178 12.00 -12.80 -6.27
CA PHE A 178 12.47 -11.72 -5.41
C PHE A 178 11.33 -10.76 -5.05
N GLY A 179 10.53 -10.34 -6.04
CA GLY A 179 9.42 -9.42 -5.81
C GLY A 179 8.33 -10.00 -4.89
N ILE A 180 8.00 -11.28 -5.01
CA ILE A 180 7.04 -11.96 -4.12
C ILE A 180 7.59 -12.05 -2.69
N ILE A 181 8.84 -12.48 -2.52
CA ILE A 181 9.47 -12.62 -1.19
C ILE A 181 9.61 -11.25 -0.54
N PHE A 182 10.12 -10.25 -1.27
CA PHE A 182 10.25 -8.88 -0.79
C PHE A 182 8.89 -8.28 -0.40
N GLY A 183 7.86 -8.53 -1.21
CA GLY A 183 6.45 -8.26 -0.91
C GLY A 183 6.01 -8.77 0.44
N GLY A 184 6.12 -10.08 0.65
CA GLY A 184 5.71 -10.73 1.89
C GLY A 184 6.49 -10.24 3.12
N VAL A 185 7.80 -10.00 2.97
CA VAL A 185 8.63 -9.46 4.07
C VAL A 185 8.19 -8.04 4.45
N ILE A 186 7.96 -7.16 3.47
CA ILE A 186 7.51 -5.79 3.75
C ILE A 186 6.13 -5.79 4.41
N GLU A 187 5.20 -6.64 3.98
CA GLU A 187 3.89 -6.78 4.62
C GLU A 187 3.99 -7.28 6.07
N GLN A 188 4.89 -8.23 6.32
CA GLN A 188 5.18 -8.71 7.68
C GLN A 188 5.70 -7.57 8.56
N LEU A 189 6.67 -6.81 8.07
CA LEU A 189 7.23 -5.67 8.81
C LEU A 189 6.17 -4.58 9.03
N GLN A 190 5.34 -4.27 8.04
CA GLN A 190 4.26 -3.31 8.21
C GLN A 190 3.26 -3.75 9.28
N PHE A 191 2.89 -5.02 9.31
CA PHE A 191 2.01 -5.55 10.35
C PHE A 191 2.60 -5.45 11.75
N GLU A 192 3.89 -5.75 11.91
CA GLU A 192 4.56 -5.71 13.22
C GLU A 192 4.80 -4.29 13.72
N TYR A 193 5.18 -3.37 12.83
CA TYR A 193 5.69 -2.05 13.21
C TYR A 193 4.75 -0.89 12.90
N VAL A 194 3.67 -1.09 12.14
CA VAL A 194 2.67 -0.03 11.86
C VAL A 194 1.39 -0.35 12.63
N PRO A 195 1.14 0.33 13.77
CA PRO A 195 -0.05 0.10 14.57
C PRO A 195 -1.32 0.30 13.75
N GLY A 196 -2.22 -0.69 13.79
CA GLY A 196 -3.48 -0.66 13.04
C GLY A 196 -3.39 -1.14 11.59
N ARG A 197 -2.22 -1.56 11.10
CA ARG A 197 -2.12 -2.25 9.80
C ARG A 197 -2.34 -3.76 9.98
N ASN A 198 -3.19 -4.33 9.13
CA ASN A 198 -3.38 -5.78 9.05
C ASN A 198 -2.62 -6.35 7.85
N LYS A 199 -2.23 -7.62 7.94
CA LYS A 199 -1.78 -8.37 6.76
C LYS A 199 -3.00 -8.70 5.91
N GLU A 200 -3.08 -8.12 4.72
CA GLU A 200 -4.10 -8.46 3.73
C GLU A 200 -3.45 -9.29 2.63
N LEU A 201 -3.93 -10.53 2.41
CA LEU A 201 -3.47 -11.36 1.27
C LEU A 201 -3.65 -10.64 -0.09
N LEU A 202 -4.62 -9.73 -0.13
CA LEU A 202 -4.89 -8.91 -1.30
C LEU A 202 -3.74 -7.93 -1.60
N ASP A 203 -3.02 -7.42 -0.60
CA ASP A 203 -1.84 -6.57 -0.81
C ASP A 203 -0.74 -7.38 -1.52
N LEU A 204 -0.52 -8.64 -1.11
CA LEU A 204 0.49 -9.53 -1.70
C LEU A 204 0.15 -9.86 -3.16
N LEU A 205 -1.15 -10.04 -3.44
CA LEU A 205 -1.64 -10.23 -4.80
C LEU A 205 -1.33 -9.01 -5.66
N PHE A 206 -1.58 -7.79 -5.19
CA PHE A 206 -1.28 -6.57 -5.93
C PHE A 206 0.22 -6.34 -6.12
N ASN A 207 1.06 -6.66 -5.12
CA ASN A 207 2.52 -6.67 -5.27
C ASN A 207 2.92 -7.62 -6.42
N THR A 208 2.41 -8.85 -6.41
CA THR A 208 2.73 -9.88 -7.41
C THR A 208 2.27 -9.48 -8.82
N LEU A 209 1.04 -8.97 -8.95
CA LEU A 209 0.53 -8.44 -10.22
C LEU A 209 1.38 -7.27 -10.72
N GLY A 210 1.80 -6.38 -9.81
CA GLY A 210 2.70 -5.29 -10.12
C GLY A 210 4.00 -5.79 -10.75
N VAL A 211 4.64 -6.79 -10.13
CA VAL A 211 5.87 -7.42 -10.64
C VAL A 211 5.67 -8.03 -12.02
N LEU A 212 4.59 -8.79 -12.22
CA LEU A 212 4.26 -9.43 -13.51
C LEU A 212 4.07 -8.39 -14.63
N VAL A 213 3.34 -7.31 -14.33
CA VAL A 213 3.14 -6.20 -15.28
C VAL A 213 4.45 -5.47 -15.56
N GLY A 214 5.29 -5.24 -14.55
CA GLY A 214 6.61 -4.62 -14.75
C GLY A 214 7.52 -5.46 -15.64
N ILE A 215 7.53 -6.78 -15.45
CA ILE A 215 8.21 -7.73 -16.35
C ILE A 215 7.67 -7.62 -17.78
N TRP A 216 6.34 -7.60 -17.96
CA TRP A 216 5.72 -7.50 -19.28
C TRP A 216 6.05 -6.17 -19.98
N ILE A 217 5.95 -5.05 -19.27
CA ILE A 217 6.32 -3.71 -19.72
C ILE A 217 7.78 -3.69 -20.18
N TYR A 218 8.68 -4.23 -19.36
CA TYR A 218 10.11 -4.29 -19.68
C TYR A 218 10.36 -5.06 -20.99
N LYS A 219 9.76 -6.24 -21.14
CA LYS A 219 9.86 -7.05 -22.36
C LYS A 219 9.32 -6.32 -23.59
N ARG A 220 8.28 -5.50 -23.46
CA ARG A 220 7.62 -4.86 -24.60
C ARG A 220 8.32 -3.59 -25.10
N TRP A 221 8.91 -2.81 -24.19
CA TRP A 221 9.43 -1.47 -24.51
C TRP A 221 10.93 -1.26 -24.28
N PHE A 222 11.56 -2.07 -23.42
CA PHE A 222 12.99 -1.94 -23.10
C PHE A 222 13.84 -3.03 -23.74
N PHE A 223 13.22 -4.14 -24.15
CA PHE A 223 13.91 -5.20 -24.87
C PHE A 223 14.24 -4.78 -26.31
N CYS A 224 15.52 -4.61 -26.59
CA CYS A 224 16.05 -4.59 -27.93
C CYS A 224 16.56 -6.01 -28.22
N PRO A 225 16.12 -6.69 -29.29
CA PRO A 225 16.76 -7.92 -29.71
C PRO A 225 18.26 -7.63 -29.92
N ASN A 226 19.13 -8.41 -29.29
CA ASN A 226 20.53 -8.40 -29.69
C ASN A 226 20.58 -8.88 -31.15
N GLU A 227 20.78 -7.96 -32.08
CA GLU A 227 21.26 -8.27 -33.43
C GLU A 227 22.67 -8.88 -33.27
N GLY A 228 22.73 -10.18 -33.06
CA GLY A 228 23.99 -10.82 -32.72
C GLY A 228 23.95 -12.31 -32.42
N THR A 229 22.85 -13.02 -32.70
CA THR A 229 22.94 -14.46 -32.97
C THR A 229 23.34 -14.62 -34.43
N PRO A 230 24.60 -14.97 -34.76
CA PRO A 230 24.93 -15.37 -36.12
C PRO A 230 24.01 -16.54 -36.48
N SER A 231 23.30 -16.39 -37.59
CA SER A 231 22.51 -17.48 -38.15
C SER A 231 23.45 -18.66 -38.36
N ILE A 232 23.19 -19.77 -37.68
CA ILE A 232 23.72 -21.08 -38.05
C ILE A 232 23.05 -21.44 -39.39
N LYS A 233 23.57 -20.85 -40.47
CA LYS A 233 23.22 -21.11 -41.87
C LYS A 233 24.47 -20.91 -42.74
N MET A 234 25.61 -21.46 -42.34
CA MET A 234 26.79 -21.63 -43.21
C MET A 234 27.70 -22.76 -42.71
N LEU A 235 27.16 -23.97 -42.55
CA LEU A 235 27.98 -25.19 -42.41
C LEU A 235 27.36 -26.37 -43.19
N GLU A 236 26.78 -26.07 -44.35
CA GLU A 236 26.31 -27.11 -45.28
C GLU A 236 26.45 -26.62 -46.73
N LYS A 237 27.69 -26.35 -47.12
CA LYS A 237 28.15 -26.28 -48.52
C LYS A 237 29.65 -25.98 -48.54
N GLN A 238 30.46 -26.99 -48.25
CA GLN A 238 31.77 -27.20 -48.88
C GLN A 238 32.00 -28.71 -48.94
#